data_AF-A0A7C5LPH4-F1
#
_entry.id   AF-A0A7C5LPH4-F1
#
_cell.length_a   1.000
_cell.length_b   1.000
_cell.length_c   1.000
_cell.angle_alpha   90.00
_cell.angle_beta   90.00
_cell.angle_gamma   90.00
#
_symmetry.space_group_name_H-M   'P 1'
#
loop_
_entity.id
_entity.type
_entity.pdbx_description
1 polymer ?
#
loop_
_entity_poly.entity_id
_entity_poly.type
_entity_poly.pdbx_seq_one_letter_code
_entity_poly.pdbx_strand_id
1 'polypeptide(L)'
;MIAQNRQRAWWTGGLVLAGIWILAAAGIWLARHQTVTAEKTMAYVRAHPLTSRNPDERRAIIENVAHQVNHLTFEERRKFRLEKDLRQFYESMTDAERSYYLDLTLSKGIQQAIQAFNEMPSDKRKRIIQRAVNDLQRAQAELNQGELDKALSDENVKKIIDRGIRAYWTEANAAAKIDIQPLIEQIQAILQGTR
;
A
#
# COMPACT_ATOMS: atom_id res chain seq x y z
N MET A 1 9.16 9.85 64.52
CA MET A 1 8.08 9.30 63.68
C MET A 1 7.90 9.99 62.31
N ILE A 2 8.37 11.23 62.08
CA ILE A 2 8.14 11.96 60.82
C ILE A 2 8.96 11.42 59.63
N ALA A 3 10.18 10.92 59.85
CA ALA A 3 11.04 10.39 58.77
C ALA A 3 10.52 9.10 58.13
N GLN A 4 9.86 8.23 58.92
CA GLN A 4 9.39 6.91 58.48
C GLN A 4 8.20 7.02 57.50
N ASN A 5 7.34 8.05 57.67
CA ASN A 5 6.22 8.31 56.78
C ASN A 5 6.66 8.90 55.42
N ARG A 6 7.71 9.72 55.40
CA ARG A 6 8.29 10.19 54.12
C ARG A 6 8.82 9.00 53.34
N GLN A 7 9.64 8.15 53.95
CA GLN A 7 10.23 6.99 53.26
C GLN A 7 9.15 6.07 52.67
N ARG A 8 8.07 5.78 53.42
CA ARG A 8 6.92 5.02 52.90
C ARG A 8 6.22 5.69 51.72
N ALA A 9 6.02 7.01 51.75
CA ALA A 9 5.40 7.76 50.65
C ALA A 9 6.27 7.77 49.38
N TRP A 10 7.60 7.81 49.51
CA TRP A 10 8.52 7.70 48.37
C TRP A 10 8.51 6.29 47.76
N TRP A 11 8.43 5.24 48.59
CA TRP A 11 8.31 3.86 48.12
C TRP A 11 6.98 3.57 47.44
N THR A 12 5.86 4.05 47.98
CA THR A 12 4.55 3.90 47.33
C THR A 12 4.47 4.70 46.03
N GLY A 13 4.98 5.93 46.00
CA GLY A 13 5.09 6.71 44.77
C GLY A 13 5.96 6.03 43.70
N GLY A 14 7.10 5.48 44.09
CA GLY A 14 7.98 4.71 43.21
C GLY A 14 7.32 3.44 42.66
N LEU A 15 6.56 2.71 43.49
CA LEU A 15 5.83 1.51 43.06
C LEU A 15 4.69 1.83 42.08
N VAL A 16 3.94 2.90 42.33
CA VAL A 16 2.88 3.36 41.40
C VAL A 16 3.50 3.74 40.06
N LEU A 17 4.61 4.49 40.07
CA LEU A 17 5.31 4.88 38.85
C LEU A 17 5.86 3.66 38.09
N ALA A 18 6.46 2.70 38.79
CA ALA A 18 6.93 1.45 38.20
C ALA A 18 5.77 0.64 37.58
N GLY A 19 4.63 0.57 38.27
CA GLY A 19 3.41 -0.07 37.75
C GLY A 19 2.91 0.58 36.45
N ILE A 20 2.90 1.92 36.38
CA ILE A 20 2.54 2.66 35.16
C ILE A 20 3.48 2.33 34.01
N TRP A 21 4.80 2.30 34.26
CA TRP A 21 5.79 1.94 33.23
C TRP A 21 5.68 0.50 32.75
N ILE A 22 5.37 -0.45 33.64
CA ILE A 22 5.12 -1.85 33.26
C ILE A 22 3.87 -1.95 32.40
N LEU A 23 2.78 -1.26 32.75
CA LEU A 23 1.56 -1.24 31.93
C LEU A 23 1.80 -0.62 30.56
N ALA A 24 2.56 0.48 30.50
CA ALA A 24 2.94 1.12 29.23
C ALA A 24 3.82 0.19 28.38
N ALA A 25 4.81 -0.48 28.99
CA ALA A 25 5.69 -1.42 28.29
C ALA A 25 4.91 -2.65 27.77
N ALA A 26 4.00 -3.20 28.58
CA ALA A 26 3.13 -4.30 28.17
C ALA A 26 2.21 -3.88 27.02
N GLY A 27 1.62 -2.69 27.07
CA GLY A 27 0.80 -2.14 26.00
C GLY A 27 1.59 -1.94 24.70
N ILE A 28 2.80 -1.37 24.77
CA ILE A 28 3.71 -1.20 23.62
C ILE A 28 4.12 -2.57 23.05
N TRP A 29 4.44 -3.53 23.91
CA TRP A 29 4.83 -4.88 23.49
C TRP A 29 3.68 -5.60 22.78
N LEU A 30 2.46 -5.52 23.32
CA LEU A 30 1.27 -6.09 22.70
C LEU A 30 0.98 -5.44 21.33
N ALA A 31 1.07 -4.10 21.27
CA ALA A 31 0.87 -3.34 20.04
C ALA A 31 1.90 -3.72 18.96
N ARG A 32 3.19 -3.83 19.32
CA ARG A 32 4.25 -4.28 18.39
C ARG A 32 4.09 -5.73 17.92
N HIS A 33 3.50 -6.59 18.76
CA HIS A 33 3.21 -7.97 18.36
C HIS A 33 2.03 -8.04 17.38
N GLN A 34 1.06 -7.13 17.53
CA GLN A 34 -0.14 -7.06 16.67
C GLN A 34 0.04 -6.24 15.38
N THR A 35 1.08 -5.41 15.26
CA THR A 35 1.31 -4.64 14.02
C THR A 35 1.65 -5.58 12.86
N VAL A 36 0.90 -5.42 11.77
CA VAL A 36 1.20 -6.06 10.48
C VAL A 36 2.46 -5.40 9.90
N THR A 37 3.46 -6.22 9.60
CA THR A 37 4.74 -5.77 9.00
C THR A 37 4.96 -6.48 7.66
N ALA A 38 5.84 -5.92 6.83
CA ALA A 38 6.22 -6.53 5.55
C ALA A 38 6.78 -7.94 5.77
N GLU A 39 7.63 -8.09 6.79
CA GLU A 39 8.25 -9.36 7.15
C GLU A 39 7.21 -10.41 7.57
N LYS A 40 6.27 -10.07 8.46
CA LYS A 40 5.19 -10.98 8.88
C LYS A 40 4.28 -11.36 7.71
N THR A 41 3.94 -10.38 6.87
CA THR A 41 3.14 -10.61 5.66
C THR A 41 3.86 -11.57 4.71
N MET A 42 5.18 -11.42 4.57
CA MET A 42 5.95 -12.31 3.71
C MET A 42 6.16 -13.70 4.30
N ALA A 43 6.34 -13.81 5.61
CA ALA A 43 6.35 -15.09 6.30
C ALA A 43 5.03 -15.83 6.07
N TYR A 44 3.90 -15.11 6.13
CA TYR A 44 2.59 -15.69 5.82
C TYR A 44 2.49 -16.19 4.38
N VAL A 45 2.88 -15.37 3.39
CA VAL A 45 2.87 -15.77 1.97
C VAL A 45 3.73 -17.01 1.71
N ARG A 46 4.93 -17.08 2.30
CA ARG A 46 5.83 -18.25 2.17
C ARG A 46 5.25 -19.51 2.79
N ALA A 47 4.59 -19.39 3.94
CA ALA A 47 3.96 -20.50 4.64
C ALA A 47 2.69 -21.02 3.92
N HIS A 48 2.08 -20.20 3.05
CA HIS A 48 0.83 -20.51 2.37
C HIS A 48 0.96 -20.42 0.84
N PRO A 49 1.77 -21.30 0.21
CA PRO A 49 1.81 -21.36 -1.25
C PRO A 49 0.44 -21.75 -1.80
N LEU A 50 0.04 -21.12 -2.91
CA LEU A 50 -1.23 -21.42 -3.59
C LEU A 50 -1.17 -22.75 -4.36
N THR A 51 0.03 -23.24 -4.66
CA THR A 51 0.24 -24.52 -5.36
C THR A 51 -0.35 -25.67 -4.55
N SER A 52 -1.13 -26.53 -5.21
CA SER A 52 -1.78 -27.71 -4.60
C SER A 52 -2.90 -27.41 -3.59
N ARG A 53 -3.38 -26.16 -3.52
CA ARG A 53 -4.54 -25.76 -2.71
C ARG A 53 -5.83 -25.85 -3.51
N ASN A 54 -6.93 -26.19 -2.83
CA ASN A 54 -8.26 -26.13 -3.46
C ASN A 54 -8.71 -24.65 -3.66
N PRO A 55 -9.73 -24.39 -4.50
CA PRO A 55 -10.16 -23.02 -4.80
C PRO A 55 -10.55 -22.18 -3.57
N ASP A 56 -11.21 -22.78 -2.58
CA ASP A 56 -11.67 -22.07 -1.37
C ASP A 56 -10.49 -21.68 -0.47
N GLU A 57 -9.54 -22.60 -0.30
CA GLU A 57 -8.29 -22.33 0.44
C GLU A 57 -7.47 -21.23 -0.24
N ARG A 58 -7.34 -21.28 -1.58
CA ARG A 58 -6.63 -20.25 -2.35
C ARG A 58 -7.25 -18.88 -2.12
N ARG A 59 -8.58 -18.80 -2.21
CA ARG A 59 -9.33 -17.57 -1.97
C ARG A 59 -9.08 -17.02 -0.57
N ALA A 60 -9.19 -17.84 0.47
CA ALA A 60 -8.96 -17.41 1.84
C ALA A 60 -7.53 -16.88 2.07
N ILE A 61 -6.53 -17.53 1.46
CA ILE A 61 -5.14 -17.07 1.51
C ILE A 61 -4.99 -15.71 0.83
N ILE A 62 -5.57 -15.53 -0.36
CA ILE A 62 -5.52 -14.27 -1.12
C ILE A 62 -6.19 -13.13 -0.32
N GLU A 63 -7.36 -13.39 0.27
CA GLU A 63 -8.08 -12.42 1.10
C GLU A 63 -7.24 -12.00 2.31
N ASN A 64 -6.59 -12.96 2.98
CA ASN A 64 -5.74 -12.67 4.14
C ASN A 64 -4.50 -11.86 3.74
N VAL A 65 -3.82 -12.22 2.65
CA VAL A 65 -2.69 -11.45 2.14
C VAL A 65 -3.12 -10.04 1.77
N ALA A 66 -4.24 -9.87 1.07
CA ALA A 66 -4.78 -8.56 0.74
C ALA A 66 -5.09 -7.73 1.99
N HIS A 67 -5.70 -8.35 3.00
CA HIS A 67 -5.98 -7.72 4.29
C HIS A 67 -4.69 -7.23 4.96
N GLN A 68 -3.66 -8.06 5.04
CA GLN A 68 -2.37 -7.68 5.61
C GLN A 68 -1.72 -6.53 4.83
N VAL A 69 -1.69 -6.62 3.50
CA VAL A 69 -1.13 -5.59 2.61
C VAL A 69 -1.83 -4.23 2.80
N ASN A 70 -3.14 -4.22 2.99
CA ASN A 70 -3.91 -2.99 3.24
C ASN A 70 -3.63 -2.33 4.60
N HIS A 71 -3.07 -3.09 5.55
CA HIS A 71 -2.68 -2.62 6.87
C HIS A 71 -1.20 -2.24 6.98
N LEU A 72 -0.40 -2.50 5.93
CA LEU A 72 0.99 -2.06 5.90
C LEU A 72 1.05 -0.53 5.90
N THR A 73 1.96 0.01 6.73
CA THR A 73 2.36 1.42 6.66
C THR A 73 3.09 1.70 5.35
N PHE A 74 3.26 2.97 4.99
CA PHE A 74 3.96 3.34 3.75
C PHE A 74 5.38 2.74 3.65
N GLU A 75 6.16 2.82 4.73
CA GLU A 75 7.51 2.25 4.80
C GLU A 75 7.51 0.73 4.68
N GLU A 76 6.59 0.05 5.36
CA GLU A 76 6.47 -1.41 5.25
C GLU A 76 6.03 -1.83 3.85
N ARG A 77 5.11 -1.10 3.21
CA ARG A 77 4.69 -1.36 1.83
C ARG A 77 5.81 -1.11 0.82
N ARG A 78 6.73 -0.18 1.10
CA ARG A 78 7.94 0.03 0.30
C ARG A 78 8.87 -1.18 0.38
N LYS A 79 9.10 -1.73 1.58
CA LYS A 79 9.89 -2.96 1.78
C LYS A 79 9.22 -4.15 1.09
N PHE A 80 7.92 -4.32 1.31
CA PHE A 80 7.13 -5.44 0.77
C PHE A 80 7.19 -5.56 -0.76
N ARG A 81 7.25 -4.43 -1.49
CA ARG A 81 7.34 -4.41 -2.96
C ARG A 81 8.67 -4.91 -3.53
N LEU A 82 9.73 -4.97 -2.73
CA LEU A 82 11.08 -5.35 -3.18
C LEU A 82 11.34 -6.86 -3.06
N GLU A 83 10.42 -7.60 -2.45
CA GLU A 83 10.60 -9.03 -2.15
C GLU A 83 10.25 -9.89 -3.37
N LYS A 84 11.14 -10.83 -3.70
CA LYS A 84 10.98 -11.76 -4.82
C LYS A 84 9.76 -12.68 -4.65
N ASP A 85 9.46 -13.06 -3.41
CA ASP A 85 8.41 -14.04 -3.12
C ASP A 85 7.01 -13.49 -3.37
N LEU A 86 6.82 -12.17 -3.24
CA LEU A 86 5.56 -11.53 -3.59
C LEU A 86 5.25 -11.67 -5.08
N ARG A 87 6.29 -11.55 -5.92
CA ARG A 87 6.16 -11.76 -7.37
C ARG A 87 5.73 -13.19 -7.66
N GLN A 88 6.40 -14.18 -7.06
CA GLN A 88 6.06 -15.59 -7.25
C GLN A 88 4.63 -15.92 -6.77
N PHE A 89 4.21 -15.35 -5.64
CA PHE A 89 2.84 -15.50 -5.14
C PHE A 89 1.81 -14.96 -6.15
N TYR A 90 2.03 -13.74 -6.66
CA TYR A 90 1.15 -13.14 -7.66
C TYR A 90 1.16 -13.90 -9.01
N GLU A 91 2.32 -14.40 -9.42
CA GLU A 91 2.47 -15.23 -10.62
C GLU A 91 1.72 -16.58 -10.49
N SER A 92 1.64 -17.14 -9.28
CA SER A 92 0.91 -18.38 -9.00
C SER A 92 -0.62 -18.25 -8.96
N MET A 93 -1.15 -17.02 -9.02
CA MET A 93 -2.58 -16.74 -9.14
C MET A 93 -3.05 -16.91 -10.59
N THR A 94 -4.28 -17.40 -10.75
CA THR A 94 -5.05 -17.31 -11.99
C THR A 94 -5.43 -15.85 -12.27
N ASP A 95 -5.85 -15.54 -13.51
CA ASP A 95 -6.24 -14.18 -13.87
C ASP A 95 -7.46 -13.68 -13.07
N ALA A 96 -8.42 -14.56 -12.78
CA ALA A 96 -9.57 -14.25 -11.93
C ALA A 96 -9.14 -13.91 -10.49
N GLU A 97 -8.20 -14.66 -9.93
CA GLU A 97 -7.64 -14.40 -8.60
C GLU A 97 -6.82 -13.12 -8.54
N ARG A 98 -6.06 -12.80 -9.59
CA ARG A 98 -5.34 -11.51 -9.70
C ARG A 98 -6.31 -10.34 -9.74
N SER A 99 -7.39 -10.44 -10.52
CA SER A 99 -8.43 -9.41 -10.55
C SER A 99 -9.08 -9.24 -9.19
N TYR A 100 -9.39 -10.35 -8.52
CA TYR A 100 -9.97 -10.34 -7.17
C TYR A 100 -9.02 -9.71 -6.13
N TYR A 101 -7.74 -10.10 -6.13
CA TYR A 101 -6.72 -9.50 -5.27
C TYR A 101 -6.56 -8.00 -5.52
N LEU A 102 -6.59 -7.58 -6.78
CA LEU A 102 -6.58 -6.17 -7.15
C LEU A 102 -7.80 -5.46 -6.57
N ASP A 103 -9.01 -6.02 -6.70
CA ASP A 103 -10.23 -5.42 -6.17
C ASP A 103 -10.15 -5.19 -4.66
N LEU A 104 -9.54 -6.11 -3.92
CA LEU A 104 -9.32 -6.00 -2.47
C LEU A 104 -8.27 -4.94 -2.08
N THR A 105 -7.25 -4.71 -2.90
CA THR A 105 -6.08 -3.90 -2.52
C THR A 105 -6.00 -2.53 -3.19
N LEU A 106 -6.70 -2.34 -4.32
CA LEU A 106 -6.55 -1.19 -5.20
C LEU A 106 -6.93 0.12 -4.52
N SER A 107 -8.12 0.20 -3.92
CA SER A 107 -8.63 1.44 -3.34
C SER A 107 -7.72 1.94 -2.21
N LYS A 108 -7.30 1.03 -1.30
CA LYS A 108 -6.39 1.38 -0.22
C LYS A 108 -5.01 1.78 -0.73
N GLY A 109 -4.50 1.08 -1.74
CA GLY A 109 -3.22 1.38 -2.37
C GLY A 109 -3.19 2.78 -3.00
N ILE A 110 -4.25 3.15 -3.73
CA ILE A 110 -4.41 4.48 -4.31
C ILE A 110 -4.47 5.56 -3.22
N GLN A 111 -5.32 5.37 -2.20
CA GLN A 111 -5.46 6.32 -1.10
C GLN A 111 -4.11 6.61 -0.43
N GLN A 112 -3.35 5.55 -0.12
CA GLN A 112 -2.02 5.68 0.48
C GLN A 112 -1.04 6.40 -0.45
N ALA A 113 -1.09 6.13 -1.76
CA ALA A 113 -0.23 6.79 -2.73
C ALA A 113 -0.52 8.29 -2.84
N ILE A 114 -1.80 8.68 -2.89
CA ILE A 114 -2.21 10.09 -2.93
C ILE A 114 -1.85 10.80 -1.63
N GLN A 115 -2.08 10.17 -0.47
CA GLN A 115 -1.68 10.74 0.81
C GLN A 115 -0.17 10.99 0.86
N ALA A 116 0.63 10.00 0.49
CA ALA A 116 2.08 10.15 0.45
C ALA A 116 2.50 11.24 -0.54
N PHE A 117 1.85 11.34 -1.71
CA PHE A 117 2.12 12.37 -2.69
C PHE A 117 1.77 13.77 -2.17
N ASN A 118 0.63 13.93 -1.47
CA ASN A 118 0.20 15.19 -0.87
C ASN A 118 1.23 15.74 0.15
N GLU A 119 1.88 14.86 0.90
CA GLU A 119 2.88 15.19 1.92
C GLU A 119 4.26 15.55 1.33
N MET A 120 4.50 15.26 0.05
CA MET A 120 5.79 15.56 -0.60
C MET A 120 5.95 17.05 -0.93
N PRO A 121 7.16 17.61 -0.83
CA PRO A 121 7.52 18.91 -1.42
C PRO A 121 7.18 19.00 -2.92
N SER A 122 6.81 20.20 -3.40
CA SER A 122 6.38 20.39 -4.80
C SER A 122 7.45 19.99 -5.83
N ASP A 123 8.72 20.28 -5.58
CA ASP A 123 9.82 19.91 -6.47
C ASP A 123 9.95 18.38 -6.61
N LYS A 124 9.68 17.62 -5.54
CA LYS A 124 9.67 16.16 -5.56
C LYS A 124 8.45 15.63 -6.32
N ARG A 125 7.26 16.20 -6.06
CA ARG A 125 6.02 15.85 -6.77
C ARG A 125 6.19 16.03 -8.27
N LYS A 126 6.63 17.20 -8.72
CA LYS A 126 6.87 17.52 -10.14
C LYS A 126 7.87 16.56 -10.79
N ARG A 127 8.96 16.21 -10.11
CA ARG A 127 9.94 15.23 -10.61
C ARG A 127 9.35 13.83 -10.80
N ILE A 128 8.51 13.38 -9.86
CA ILE A 128 7.81 12.08 -9.96
C ILE A 128 6.84 12.10 -11.14
N ILE A 129 6.05 13.16 -11.28
CA ILE A 129 5.10 13.29 -12.37
C ILE A 129 5.79 13.38 -13.72
N GLN A 130 6.86 14.18 -13.84
CA GLN A 130 7.62 14.27 -15.09
C GLN A 130 8.19 12.91 -15.49
N ARG A 131 8.69 12.13 -14.54
CA ARG A 131 9.16 10.77 -14.81
C ARG A 131 8.02 9.89 -15.32
N ALA A 132 6.88 9.90 -14.63
CA ALA A 132 5.71 9.11 -15.03
C ALA A 132 5.21 9.47 -16.44
N VAL A 133 5.16 10.76 -16.78
CA VAL A 133 4.80 11.23 -18.14
C VAL A 133 5.80 10.73 -19.17
N ASN A 134 7.11 10.87 -18.91
CA ASN A 134 8.14 10.38 -19.82
C ASN A 134 8.09 8.86 -20.00
N ASP A 135 7.76 8.11 -18.94
CA ASP A 135 7.61 6.66 -18.99
C ASP A 135 6.42 6.26 -19.88
N LEU A 136 5.28 6.96 -19.76
CA LEU A 136 4.12 6.73 -20.62
C LEU A 136 4.39 7.09 -22.09
N GLN A 137 5.07 8.21 -22.34
CA GLN A 137 5.44 8.61 -23.71
C GLN A 137 6.38 7.60 -24.36
N ARG A 138 7.34 7.06 -23.60
CA ARG A 138 8.22 5.99 -24.09
C ARG A 138 7.44 4.72 -24.39
N ALA A 139 6.57 4.28 -23.47
CA ALA A 139 5.74 3.10 -23.70
C ALA A 139 4.83 3.26 -24.94
N GLN A 140 4.26 4.46 -25.15
CA GLN A 140 3.47 4.76 -26.34
C GLN A 140 4.30 4.74 -27.63
N ALA A 141 5.57 5.15 -27.58
CA ALA A 141 6.45 5.13 -28.75
C ALA A 141 7.01 3.73 -29.06
N GLU A 142 7.19 2.89 -28.04
CA GLU A 142 7.73 1.54 -28.17
C GLU A 142 6.66 0.52 -28.61
N LEU A 143 5.42 0.69 -28.15
CA LEU A 143 4.31 -0.19 -28.50
C LEU A 143 3.65 0.25 -29.81
N ASN A 144 3.28 -0.71 -30.66
CA ASN A 144 2.39 -0.39 -31.78
C ASN A 144 0.95 -0.14 -31.27
N GLN A 145 0.13 0.50 -32.11
CA GLN A 145 -1.23 0.88 -31.74
C GLN A 145 -2.07 -0.32 -31.26
N GLY A 146 -1.97 -1.47 -31.92
CA GLY A 146 -2.74 -2.67 -31.54
C GLY A 146 -2.31 -3.28 -30.21
N GLU A 147 -1.01 -3.20 -29.86
CA GLU A 147 -0.50 -3.62 -28.55
C GLU A 147 -0.98 -2.69 -27.43
N LEU A 148 -0.99 -1.38 -27.70
CA LEU A 148 -1.51 -0.38 -26.78
C LEU A 148 -3.02 -0.57 -26.54
N ASP A 149 -3.80 -0.76 -27.60
CA ASP A 149 -5.24 -1.02 -27.52
C ASP A 149 -5.52 -2.29 -26.70
N LYS A 150 -4.76 -3.36 -26.94
CA LYS A 150 -4.87 -4.61 -26.18
C LYS A 150 -4.58 -4.39 -24.70
N ALA A 151 -3.50 -3.66 -24.36
CA ALA A 151 -3.15 -3.37 -22.97
C ALA A 151 -4.22 -2.52 -22.27
N LEU A 152 -4.79 -1.52 -22.94
CA LEU A 152 -5.86 -0.68 -22.38
C LEU A 152 -7.23 -1.38 -22.35
N SER A 153 -7.41 -2.42 -23.17
CA SER A 153 -8.63 -3.23 -23.15
C SER A 153 -8.75 -4.10 -21.89
N ASP A 154 -7.63 -4.38 -21.22
CA ASP A 154 -7.55 -5.16 -19.99
C ASP A 154 -8.42 -4.54 -18.87
N GLU A 155 -9.26 -5.36 -18.26
CA GLU A 155 -10.22 -4.91 -17.25
C GLU A 155 -9.53 -4.36 -15.98
N ASN A 156 -8.42 -4.98 -15.56
CA ASN A 156 -7.67 -4.53 -14.39
C ASN A 156 -7.01 -3.18 -14.66
N VAL A 157 -6.47 -2.97 -15.87
CA VAL A 157 -5.92 -1.67 -16.30
C VAL A 157 -7.03 -0.60 -16.27
N LYS A 158 -8.20 -0.89 -16.83
CA LYS A 158 -9.35 0.03 -16.77
C LYS A 158 -9.74 0.37 -15.34
N LYS A 159 -9.84 -0.63 -14.45
CA LYS A 159 -10.15 -0.43 -13.02
C LYS A 159 -9.12 0.50 -12.35
N ILE A 160 -7.83 0.32 -12.63
CA ILE A 160 -6.75 1.14 -12.08
C ILE A 160 -6.88 2.58 -12.55
N ILE A 161 -7.03 2.81 -13.86
CA ILE A 161 -7.17 4.16 -14.44
C ILE A 161 -8.40 4.85 -13.85
N ASP A 162 -9.54 4.19 -13.88
CA ASP A 162 -10.84 4.74 -13.49
C ASP A 162 -10.89 5.09 -12.00
N ARG A 163 -10.43 4.18 -11.11
CA ARG A 163 -10.32 4.49 -9.67
C ARG A 163 -9.24 5.52 -9.38
N GLY A 164 -8.12 5.49 -10.09
CA GLY A 164 -7.03 6.45 -9.94
C GLY A 164 -7.44 7.88 -10.28
N ILE A 165 -8.14 8.07 -11.40
CA ILE A 165 -8.68 9.37 -11.81
C ILE A 165 -9.70 9.89 -10.79
N ARG A 166 -10.62 9.03 -10.32
CA ARG A 166 -11.58 9.44 -9.28
C ARG A 166 -10.88 9.89 -8.00
N ALA A 167 -9.92 9.10 -7.52
CA ALA A 167 -9.18 9.43 -6.30
C ALA A 167 -8.36 10.72 -6.47
N TYR A 168 -7.80 10.98 -7.64
CA TYR A 168 -7.19 12.27 -7.96
C TYR A 168 -8.17 13.43 -7.75
N TRP A 169 -9.41 13.30 -8.22
CA TRP A 169 -10.42 14.35 -8.05
C TRP A 169 -10.87 14.52 -6.60
N THR A 170 -10.98 13.44 -5.84
CA THR A 170 -11.58 13.46 -4.49
C THR A 170 -10.58 13.63 -3.35
N GLU A 171 -9.37 13.06 -3.48
CA GLU A 171 -8.41 12.92 -2.36
C GLU A 171 -7.15 13.78 -2.50
N ALA A 172 -6.78 14.19 -3.72
CA ALA A 172 -5.61 15.05 -3.91
C ALA A 172 -5.87 16.48 -3.40
N ASN A 173 -4.89 17.07 -2.72
CA ASN A 173 -4.97 18.46 -2.29
C ASN A 173 -4.78 19.42 -3.50
N ALA A 174 -5.13 20.70 -3.34
CA ALA A 174 -5.10 21.67 -4.43
C ALA A 174 -3.73 21.77 -5.14
N ALA A 175 -2.63 21.75 -4.37
CA ALA A 175 -1.29 21.82 -4.93
C ALA A 175 -0.91 20.53 -5.69
N ALA A 176 -1.27 19.37 -5.15
CA ALA A 176 -1.07 18.08 -5.80
C ALA A 176 -1.89 17.97 -7.09
N LYS A 177 -3.11 18.50 -7.11
CA LYS A 177 -3.96 18.49 -8.31
C LYS A 177 -3.32 19.20 -9.49
N ILE A 178 -2.72 20.37 -9.23
CA ILE A 178 -1.97 21.14 -10.23
C ILE A 178 -0.75 20.34 -10.71
N ASP A 179 0.00 19.76 -9.78
CA ASP A 179 1.24 19.04 -10.12
C ASP A 179 0.97 17.73 -10.90
N ILE A 180 -0.16 17.04 -10.67
CA ILE A 180 -0.53 15.79 -11.36
C ILE A 180 -1.13 16.04 -12.75
N GLN A 181 -1.64 17.24 -13.03
CA GLN A 181 -2.36 17.57 -14.27
C GLN A 181 -1.67 17.07 -15.57
N PRO A 182 -0.35 17.23 -15.77
CA PRO A 182 0.31 16.74 -16.99
C PRO A 182 0.20 15.22 -17.19
N LEU A 183 0.16 14.44 -16.11
CA LEU A 183 -0.04 13.00 -16.18
C LEU A 183 -1.46 12.65 -16.64
N ILE A 184 -2.47 13.38 -16.16
CA ILE A 184 -3.85 13.19 -16.59
C ILE A 184 -4.01 13.49 -18.07
N GLU A 185 -3.41 14.57 -18.56
CA GLU A 185 -3.42 14.94 -19.97
C GLU A 185 -2.77 13.85 -20.84
N GLN A 186 -1.63 13.31 -20.40
CA GLN A 186 -0.96 12.21 -21.12
C GLN A 186 -1.81 10.94 -21.15
N ILE A 187 -2.44 10.57 -20.03
CA ILE A 187 -3.36 9.42 -19.98
C ILE A 187 -4.56 9.65 -20.92
N GLN A 188 -5.14 10.85 -20.91
CA GLN A 188 -6.26 11.19 -21.79
C GLN A 188 -5.85 11.17 -23.27
N ALA A 189 -4.66 11.66 -23.63
CA ALA A 189 -4.14 11.62 -24.99
C ALA A 189 -4.02 10.17 -25.49
N ILE A 190 -3.50 9.26 -24.65
CA ILE A 190 -3.41 7.83 -24.96
C ILE A 190 -4.82 7.22 -25.17
N LEU A 191 -5.76 7.51 -24.26
CA LEU A 191 -7.14 7.01 -24.36
C LEU A 191 -7.92 7.59 -25.55
N GLN A 192 -7.58 8.79 -26.02
CA GLN A 192 -8.20 9.40 -27.20
C GLN A 192 -7.58 8.87 -28.50
N GLY A 193 -6.29 8.55 -28.50
CA GLY A 193 -5.58 7.98 -29.65
C GLY A 193 -5.90 6.50 -29.92
N THR A 194 -6.60 5.83 -29.02
CA THR A 194 -7.05 4.42 -29.14
C THR A 194 -8.47 4.29 -29.72
N ARG A 195 -8.93 5.32 -30.47
CA ARG A 195 -10.25 5.38 -31.12
C ARG A 195 -10.20 5.00 -32.60
#